data_AF-A0A947T6E2-F1
#
_entry.id   AF-A0A947T6E2-F1
#
_cell.length_a   1.000
_cell.length_b   1.000
_cell.length_c   1.000
_cell.angle_alpha   90.00
_cell.angle_beta   90.00
_cell.angle_gamma   90.00
#
_symmetry.space_group_name_H-M   'P 1'
#
loop_
_entity.id
_entity.type
_entity.pdbx_description
1 polymer ?
#
loop_
_entity_poly.entity_id
_entity_poly.type
_entity_poly.pdbx_seq_one_letter_code
_entity_poly.pdbx_strand_id
1 'polypeptide(L)'
;MSQAKISYRINTEPRRGLATAGIFLIKAIMAVPHLIIVNGLSTLAFGAAYVGYWVVAFTGSLPNSFQDFVTWYLRWQTRTFGWYFGNEDAYPPFEADAPYSIDLQVPRNDAPRTGWAVAGIFLLKFFAAIPHFIVLFVLGFIALVITWFGFIVTAFTGRLPVGIQEFAAGVLQWEARVVAWILGLTDDYPPFSLQAPPAA
;
A
#
# COMPACT_ATOMS: atom_id res chain seq x y z
N MET A 1 3.40 2.53 19.63
CA MET A 1 2.22 2.74 18.77
C MET A 1 2.39 1.89 17.52
N SER A 2 1.30 1.34 16.98
CA SER A 2 1.35 0.36 15.87
C SER A 2 1.55 1.11 14.54
N GLN A 3 2.40 0.60 13.65
CA GLN A 3 2.51 1.10 12.27
C GLN A 3 1.66 0.24 11.33
N ALA A 4 1.34 0.77 10.14
CA ALA A 4 0.66 0.00 9.10
C ALA A 4 1.43 -1.27 8.79
N LYS A 5 0.74 -2.42 8.72
CA LYS A 5 1.33 -3.74 8.54
C LYS A 5 0.53 -4.58 7.56
N ILE A 6 1.17 -4.97 6.47
CA ILE A 6 0.68 -5.94 5.52
C ILE A 6 0.90 -7.32 6.11
N SER A 7 -0.17 -8.11 6.14
CA SER A 7 -0.12 -9.56 6.23
C SER A 7 -0.32 -10.14 4.85
N TYR A 8 0.63 -10.96 4.40
CA TYR A 8 0.55 -11.66 3.11
C TYR A 8 1.11 -13.07 3.26
N ARG A 9 0.62 -14.00 2.43
CA ARG A 9 1.12 -15.39 2.41
C ARG A 9 2.23 -15.52 1.36
N ILE A 10 3.36 -16.11 1.75
CA ILE A 10 4.39 -16.52 0.79
C ILE A 10 3.89 -17.77 0.07
N ASN A 11 3.85 -17.71 -1.26
CA ASN A 11 3.43 -18.83 -2.08
C ASN A 11 4.65 -19.68 -2.47
N THR A 12 4.79 -20.84 -1.83
CA THR A 12 5.87 -21.81 -2.09
C THR A 12 5.47 -22.89 -3.09
N GLU A 13 4.16 -23.16 -3.22
CA GLU A 13 3.59 -24.16 -4.12
C GLU A 13 3.39 -23.62 -5.54
N PRO A 14 3.63 -24.44 -6.59
CA PRO A 14 3.33 -24.07 -7.97
C PRO A 14 1.83 -23.84 -8.20
N ARG A 15 1.46 -22.67 -8.73
CA ARG A 15 0.08 -22.33 -9.10
C ARG A 15 -0.03 -22.13 -10.60
N ARG A 16 -0.97 -22.87 -11.22
CA ARG A 16 -1.26 -22.74 -12.66
C ARG A 16 -1.78 -21.33 -13.02
N GLY A 17 -2.36 -20.61 -12.06
CA GLY A 17 -2.88 -19.25 -12.22
C GLY A 17 -1.81 -18.19 -12.47
N LEU A 18 -0.64 -18.29 -11.82
CA LEU A 18 0.49 -17.37 -12.06
C LEU A 18 1.07 -17.51 -13.47
N ALA A 19 1.09 -18.74 -14.00
CA ALA A 19 1.60 -19.03 -15.35
C ALA A 19 0.66 -18.50 -16.45
N THR A 20 -0.66 -18.56 -16.27
CA THR A 20 -1.64 -17.93 -17.19
C THR A 20 -1.80 -16.43 -16.96
N ALA A 21 -1.58 -15.93 -15.74
CA ALA A 21 -1.49 -14.52 -15.42
C ALA A 21 -0.14 -13.88 -15.86
N GLY A 22 0.77 -14.67 -16.43
CA GLY A 22 2.13 -14.30 -16.83
C GLY A 22 2.26 -13.43 -18.08
N ILE A 23 1.16 -13.06 -18.75
CA ILE A 23 1.23 -12.00 -19.75
C ILE A 23 1.15 -10.68 -19.00
N PHE A 24 2.30 -10.13 -18.65
CA PHE A 24 2.44 -8.82 -18.00
C PHE A 24 1.55 -7.75 -18.66
N LEU A 25 1.40 -7.80 -19.99
CA LEU A 25 0.51 -6.91 -20.74
C LEU A 25 -0.98 -7.11 -20.40
N ILE A 26 -1.44 -8.36 -20.22
CA ILE A 26 -2.81 -8.64 -19.78
C ILE A 26 -3.03 -8.13 -18.36
N LYS A 27 -2.10 -8.39 -17.44
CA LYS A 27 -2.15 -7.83 -16.09
C LYS A 27 -2.18 -6.30 -16.12
N ALA A 28 -1.40 -5.66 -16.99
CA ALA A 28 -1.39 -4.20 -17.15
C ALA A 28 -2.75 -3.68 -17.64
N ILE A 29 -3.37 -4.33 -18.62
CA ILE A 29 -4.71 -3.96 -19.13
C ILE A 29 -5.77 -4.19 -18.04
N MET A 30 -5.75 -5.34 -17.37
CA MET A 30 -6.68 -5.66 -16.29
C MET A 30 -6.46 -4.79 -15.05
N ALA A 31 -5.27 -4.22 -14.84
CA ALA A 31 -5.02 -3.28 -13.76
C ALA A 31 -5.65 -1.91 -14.04
N VAL A 32 -5.96 -1.53 -15.28
CA VAL A 32 -6.44 -0.19 -15.64
C VAL A 32 -7.66 0.25 -14.80
N PRO A 33 -8.75 -0.56 -14.67
CA PRO A 33 -9.89 -0.18 -13.84
C PRO A 33 -9.49 0.07 -12.38
N HIS A 34 -8.63 -0.79 -11.81
CA HIS A 34 -8.14 -0.62 -10.44
C HIS A 34 -7.24 0.59 -10.30
N LEU A 35 -6.39 0.89 -11.28
CA LEU A 35 -5.54 2.08 -11.27
C LEU A 35 -6.37 3.36 -11.31
N ILE A 36 -7.46 3.40 -12.09
CA ILE A 36 -8.39 4.53 -12.10
C ILE A 36 -9.01 4.72 -10.70
N ILE A 37 -9.46 3.62 -10.08
CA ILE A 37 -10.04 3.66 -8.73
C ILE A 37 -9.00 4.12 -7.70
N VAL A 38 -7.80 3.54 -7.71
CA VAL A 38 -6.70 3.92 -6.79
C VAL A 38 -6.35 5.41 -6.94
N ASN A 39 -6.29 5.93 -8.17
CA ASN A 39 -6.03 7.36 -8.41
C ASN A 39 -7.18 8.25 -7.92
N GLY A 40 -8.43 7.83 -8.11
CA GLY A 40 -9.59 8.54 -7.58
C GLY A 40 -9.59 8.56 -6.05
N LEU A 41 -9.36 7.40 -5.42
CA LEU A 41 -9.31 7.25 -3.97
C LEU A 41 -8.13 8.01 -3.35
N SER A 42 -6.96 7.97 -3.97
CA SER A 42 -5.80 8.72 -3.48
C SER A 42 -6.07 10.23 -3.54
N THR A 43 -6.60 10.74 -4.65
CA THR A 43 -6.96 12.15 -4.81
C THR A 43 -7.96 12.59 -3.73
N LEU A 44 -9.00 11.79 -3.51
CA LEU A 44 -9.97 12.02 -2.45
C LEU A 44 -9.34 11.93 -1.06
N ALA A 45 -8.39 11.02 -0.81
CA ALA A 45 -7.69 10.87 0.46
C ALA A 45 -6.82 12.08 0.78
N PHE A 46 -6.04 12.56 -0.18
CA PHE A 46 -5.22 13.76 -0.01
C PHE A 46 -6.08 15.01 0.17
N GLY A 47 -7.18 15.13 -0.58
CA GLY A 47 -8.16 16.22 -0.39
C GLY A 47 -8.83 16.16 0.98
N ALA A 48 -9.29 14.99 1.41
CA ALA A 48 -9.89 14.79 2.71
C ALA A 48 -8.88 14.96 3.86
N ALA A 49 -7.60 14.65 3.64
CA ALA A 49 -6.54 14.87 4.62
C ALA A 49 -6.27 16.37 4.79
N TYR A 50 -6.32 17.14 3.71
CA TYR A 50 -6.23 18.59 3.78
C TYR A 50 -7.40 19.21 4.57
N VAL A 51 -8.62 18.69 4.43
CA VAL A 51 -9.76 19.11 5.27
C VAL A 51 -9.60 18.62 6.71
N GLY A 52 -9.24 17.34 6.89
CA GLY A 52 -9.04 16.69 8.19
C GLY A 52 -7.94 17.35 9.01
N TYR A 53 -6.93 17.87 8.35
CA TYR A 53 -5.90 18.72 8.94
C TYR A 53 -6.49 19.93 9.68
N TRP A 54 -7.39 20.68 9.03
CA TRP A 54 -8.07 21.82 9.67
C TRP A 54 -8.98 21.35 10.79
N VAL A 55 -9.69 20.23 10.58
CA VAL A 55 -10.52 19.63 11.64
C VAL A 55 -9.66 19.33 12.87
N VAL A 56 -8.56 18.58 12.74
CA VAL A 56 -7.65 18.26 13.85
C VAL A 56 -7.08 19.52 14.51
N ALA A 57 -6.76 20.57 13.73
CA ALA A 57 -6.27 21.83 14.29
C ALA A 57 -7.28 22.50 15.22
N PHE A 58 -8.59 22.41 14.92
CA PHE A 58 -9.65 23.01 15.73
C PHE A 58 -10.24 22.07 16.80
N THR A 59 -10.36 20.77 16.51
CA THR A 59 -11.04 19.79 17.37
C THR A 59 -10.07 18.93 18.18
N GLY A 60 -8.80 18.85 17.76
CA GLY A 60 -7.82 17.96 18.36
C GLY A 60 -8.07 16.47 18.10
N SER A 61 -8.99 16.12 17.19
CA SER A 61 -9.37 14.74 16.91
C SER A 61 -9.54 14.48 15.42
N LEU A 62 -9.09 13.30 14.97
CA LEU A 62 -9.21 12.88 13.58
C LEU A 62 -10.52 12.12 13.37
N PRO A 63 -11.45 12.58 12.50
CA PRO A 63 -12.76 11.95 12.33
C PRO A 63 -12.66 10.47 11.94
N ASN A 64 -13.48 9.62 12.57
CA ASN A 64 -13.52 8.18 12.26
C ASN A 64 -13.81 7.92 10.77
N SER A 65 -14.74 8.68 10.18
CA SER A 65 -15.07 8.56 8.75
C SER A 65 -13.87 8.80 7.83
N PHE A 66 -12.98 9.72 8.21
CA PHE A 66 -11.74 9.96 7.47
C PHE A 66 -10.77 8.78 7.63
N GLN A 67 -10.61 8.26 8.85
CA GLN A 67 -9.74 7.10 9.11
C GLN A 67 -10.22 5.85 8.36
N ASP A 68 -11.53 5.62 8.34
CA ASP A 68 -12.16 4.52 7.61
C ASP A 68 -11.94 4.66 6.10
N PHE A 69 -12.10 5.87 5.58
CA PHE A 69 -11.86 6.15 4.17
C PHE A 69 -10.40 5.93 3.77
N VAL A 70 -9.43 6.42 4.56
CA VAL A 70 -8.01 6.20 4.26
C VAL A 70 -7.64 4.72 4.39
N THR A 71 -8.20 4.02 5.38
CA THR A 71 -8.01 2.57 5.52
C THR A 71 -8.54 1.83 4.30
N TRP A 72 -9.73 2.19 3.81
CA TRP A 72 -10.30 1.63 2.59
C TRP A 72 -9.41 1.85 1.38
N TYR A 73 -8.96 3.08 1.16
CA TYR A 73 -8.01 3.43 0.10
C TYR A 73 -6.73 2.61 0.17
N LEU A 74 -6.09 2.53 1.34
CA LEU A 74 -4.82 1.81 1.52
C LEU A 74 -4.97 0.29 1.31
N ARG A 75 -6.09 -0.30 1.77
CA ARG A 75 -6.41 -1.71 1.51
C ARG A 75 -6.65 -1.96 0.03
N TRP A 76 -7.36 -1.05 -0.66
CA TRP A 76 -7.56 -1.12 -2.11
C TRP A 76 -6.24 -1.03 -2.88
N GLN A 77 -5.37 -0.10 -2.50
CA GLN A 77 -4.06 0.06 -3.11
C GLN A 77 -3.23 -1.23 -2.93
N THR A 78 -3.18 -1.75 -1.70
CA THR A 78 -2.39 -2.93 -1.35
C THR A 78 -2.83 -4.17 -2.12
N ARG A 79 -4.15 -4.43 -2.21
CA ARG A 79 -4.67 -5.58 -2.98
C ARG A 79 -4.38 -5.46 -4.47
N THR A 80 -4.52 -4.27 -5.04
CA THR A 80 -4.28 -4.03 -6.47
C THR A 80 -2.82 -4.30 -6.81
N PHE A 81 -1.89 -3.72 -6.07
CA PHE A 81 -0.48 -3.90 -6.36
C PHE A 81 0.06 -5.25 -5.91
N GLY A 82 -0.46 -5.85 -4.84
CA GLY A 82 -0.10 -7.22 -4.44
C GLY A 82 -0.45 -8.24 -5.53
N TRP A 83 -1.64 -8.12 -6.15
CA TRP A 83 -2.00 -8.92 -7.31
C TRP A 83 -1.14 -8.61 -8.54
N TYR A 84 -0.89 -7.32 -8.81
CA TYR A 84 -0.12 -6.89 -9.96
C TYR A 84 1.32 -7.42 -9.92
N PHE A 85 1.96 -7.34 -8.74
CA PHE A 85 3.31 -7.84 -8.51
C PHE A 85 3.40 -9.37 -8.35
N GLY A 86 2.27 -10.07 -8.33
CA GLY A 86 2.22 -11.53 -8.27
C GLY A 86 2.35 -12.13 -6.87
N ASN A 87 2.16 -11.32 -5.82
CA ASN A 87 1.99 -11.83 -4.45
C ASN A 87 0.67 -12.61 -4.29
N GLU A 88 -0.33 -12.31 -5.12
CA GLU A 88 -1.62 -12.99 -5.14
C GLU A 88 -2.08 -13.30 -6.58
N ASP A 89 -2.77 -14.43 -6.76
CA ASP A 89 -3.23 -14.90 -8.07
C ASP A 89 -4.62 -14.36 -8.39
N ALA A 90 -5.48 -14.29 -7.38
CA ALA A 90 -6.87 -13.93 -7.52
C ALA A 90 -7.00 -12.46 -7.95
N TYR A 91 -7.70 -12.20 -9.05
CA TYR A 91 -7.98 -10.83 -9.47
C TYR A 91 -8.75 -10.06 -8.38
N PRO A 92 -8.36 -8.83 -8.01
CA PRO A 92 -8.96 -8.16 -6.87
C PRO A 92 -10.43 -7.83 -7.13
N PRO A 93 -11.35 -8.20 -6.21
CA PRO A 93 -12.76 -7.89 -6.34
C PRO A 93 -13.01 -6.38 -6.31
N PHE A 94 -14.10 -5.91 -6.93
CA PHE A 94 -14.49 -4.49 -6.92
C PHE A 94 -15.30 -4.09 -5.67
N GLU A 95 -15.56 -5.04 -4.78
CA GLU A 95 -16.22 -4.78 -3.50
C GLU A 95 -15.27 -4.07 -2.53
N ALA A 96 -15.82 -3.18 -1.70
CA ALA A 96 -15.03 -2.37 -0.78
C ALA A 96 -14.35 -3.20 0.32
N ASP A 97 -15.08 -4.15 0.92
CA ASP A 97 -14.65 -4.95 2.07
C ASP A 97 -14.48 -6.44 1.77
N ALA A 98 -14.32 -6.80 0.50
CA ALA A 98 -14.16 -8.21 0.16
C ALA A 98 -12.90 -8.80 0.82
N PRO A 99 -13.02 -9.98 1.46
CA PRO A 99 -11.88 -10.65 2.07
C PRO A 99 -10.85 -10.98 0.98
N TYR A 100 -9.59 -10.64 1.25
CA TYR A 100 -8.49 -10.82 0.31
C TYR A 100 -7.24 -11.28 1.05
N SER A 101 -6.45 -12.17 0.43
CA SER A 101 -5.33 -12.86 1.08
C SER A 101 -4.21 -11.91 1.54
N ILE A 102 -3.99 -10.83 0.79
CA ILE A 102 -3.11 -9.75 1.21
C ILE A 102 -3.96 -8.67 1.87
N ASP A 103 -3.87 -8.59 3.19
CA ASP A 103 -4.62 -7.63 3.99
C ASP A 103 -3.67 -6.65 4.67
N LEU A 104 -4.07 -5.39 4.70
CA LEU A 104 -3.32 -4.33 5.34
C LEU A 104 -4.02 -3.97 6.65
N GLN A 105 -3.33 -4.22 7.76
CA GLN A 105 -3.73 -3.73 9.07
C GLN A 105 -3.21 -2.31 9.23
N VAL A 106 -4.13 -1.35 9.23
CA VAL A 106 -3.82 0.07 9.39
C VAL A 106 -4.10 0.47 10.84
N PRO A 107 -3.14 1.09 11.55
CA PRO A 107 -3.38 1.61 12.89
C PRO A 107 -4.41 2.74 12.85
N ARG A 108 -5.24 2.82 13.89
CA ARG A 108 -6.09 3.99 14.12
C ARG A 108 -5.37 4.98 15.02
N ASN A 109 -5.59 6.26 14.75
CA ASN A 109 -5.06 7.37 15.54
C ASN A 109 -6.20 7.99 16.35
N ASP A 110 -6.51 7.38 17.49
CA ASP A 110 -7.61 7.82 18.35
C ASP A 110 -7.22 9.03 19.23
N ALA A 111 -5.93 9.29 19.38
CA ALA A 111 -5.38 10.40 20.16
C ALA A 111 -4.23 11.09 19.40
N PRO A 112 -4.54 11.78 18.28
CA PRO A 112 -3.52 12.50 17.53
C PRO A 112 -2.84 13.54 18.41
N ARG A 113 -1.54 13.77 18.19
CA ARG A 113 -0.86 14.93 18.79
C ARG A 113 -1.67 16.20 18.48
N THR A 114 -1.87 17.07 19.47
CA THR A 114 -2.97 18.05 19.40
C THR A 114 -2.55 19.44 18.94
N GLY A 115 -3.47 20.17 18.29
CA GLY A 115 -3.44 21.62 18.10
C GLY A 115 -2.56 22.15 16.95
N TRP A 116 -2.13 23.40 17.08
CA TRP A 116 -1.31 24.10 16.07
C TRP A 116 0.04 23.43 15.79
N ALA A 117 0.52 22.57 16.67
CA ALA A 117 1.73 21.77 16.44
C ALA A 117 1.52 20.82 15.25
N VAL A 118 0.39 20.11 15.17
CA VAL A 118 0.07 19.27 14.01
C VAL A 118 -0.21 20.10 12.77
N ALA A 119 -0.74 21.31 12.97
CA ALA A 119 -0.93 22.28 11.91
C ALA A 119 0.41 22.60 11.18
N GLY A 120 1.40 23.09 11.93
CA GLY A 120 2.73 23.35 11.36
C GLY A 120 3.44 22.11 10.81
N ILE A 121 3.20 20.95 11.42
CA ILE A 121 3.85 19.68 11.03
C ILE A 121 3.31 19.15 9.70
N PHE A 122 2.04 19.33 9.34
CA PHE A 122 1.48 18.72 8.12
C PHE A 122 2.22 19.13 6.84
N LEU A 123 2.50 20.42 6.65
CA LEU A 123 3.30 20.89 5.52
C LEU A 123 4.74 20.34 5.60
N LEU A 124 5.31 20.29 6.80
CA LEU A 124 6.63 19.69 7.02
C LEU A 124 6.63 18.19 6.70
N LYS A 125 5.52 17.47 6.89
CA LYS A 125 5.42 16.05 6.53
C LYS A 125 5.62 15.83 5.04
N PHE A 126 5.09 16.72 4.18
CA PHE A 126 5.33 16.61 2.73
C PHE A 126 6.81 16.78 2.37
N PHE A 127 7.50 17.74 2.99
CA PHE A 127 8.94 17.91 2.78
C PHE A 127 9.73 16.72 3.31
N ALA A 128 9.41 16.23 4.51
CA ALA A 128 10.10 15.07 5.10
C ALA A 128 9.75 13.74 4.40
N ALA A 129 8.68 13.70 3.61
CA ALA A 129 8.32 12.58 2.74
C ALA A 129 9.10 12.55 1.42
N ILE A 130 9.73 13.66 0.99
CA ILE A 130 10.47 13.72 -0.28
C ILE A 130 11.53 12.60 -0.38
N PRO A 131 12.38 12.35 0.63
CA PRO A 131 13.35 11.26 0.56
C PRO A 131 12.69 9.89 0.43
N HIS A 132 11.54 9.68 1.09
CA HIS A 132 10.77 8.45 0.95
C HIS A 132 10.24 8.27 -0.46
N PHE A 133 9.64 9.29 -1.07
CA PHE A 133 9.11 9.21 -2.42
C PHE A 133 10.20 8.91 -3.46
N ILE A 134 11.39 9.51 -3.30
CA ILE A 134 12.53 9.23 -4.19
C ILE A 134 12.92 7.75 -4.10
N VAL A 135 13.08 7.23 -2.89
CA VAL A 135 13.51 5.83 -2.70
C VAL A 135 12.41 4.85 -3.12
N LEU A 136 11.15 5.10 -2.76
CA LEU A 136 10.01 4.27 -3.16
C LEU A 136 9.79 4.29 -4.67
N PHE A 137 10.04 5.40 -5.36
CA PHE A 137 9.99 5.46 -6.82
C PHE A 137 11.03 4.51 -7.45
N VAL A 138 12.27 4.56 -6.97
CA VAL A 138 13.34 3.68 -7.45
C VAL A 138 13.02 2.21 -7.13
N LEU A 139 12.59 1.91 -5.91
CA LEU A 139 12.25 0.55 -5.49
C LEU A 139 11.02 0.00 -6.20
N GLY A 140 10.01 0.83 -6.45
CA GLY A 140 8.83 0.46 -7.23
C GLY A 140 9.19 0.13 -8.68
N PHE A 141 10.10 0.90 -9.28
CA PHE A 141 10.64 0.58 -10.60
C PHE A 141 11.44 -0.73 -10.59
N ILE A 142 12.27 -0.96 -9.58
CA ILE A 142 12.98 -2.24 -9.41
C ILE A 142 11.97 -3.38 -9.27
N ALA A 143 10.93 -3.24 -8.44
CA ALA A 143 9.89 -4.25 -8.23
C ALA A 143 9.20 -4.59 -9.55
N LEU A 144 8.84 -3.58 -10.34
CA LEU A 144 8.26 -3.76 -11.67
C LEU A 144 9.16 -4.60 -12.59
N VAL A 145 10.44 -4.25 -12.67
CA VAL A 145 11.40 -4.92 -13.56
C VAL A 145 11.66 -6.35 -13.10
N ILE A 146 11.96 -6.57 -11.81
CA ILE A 146 12.27 -7.91 -11.31
C ILE A 146 11.04 -8.83 -11.37
N THR A 147 9.83 -8.31 -11.10
CA THR A 147 8.60 -9.09 -11.24
C THR A 147 8.35 -9.46 -12.68
N TRP A 148 8.62 -8.57 -13.64
CA TRP A 148 8.50 -8.88 -15.06
C TRP A 148 9.38 -10.07 -15.46
N PHE A 149 10.66 -10.08 -15.07
CA PHE A 149 11.52 -11.25 -15.24
C PHE A 149 11.05 -12.46 -14.41
N GLY A 150 10.51 -12.21 -13.22
CA GLY A 150 9.93 -13.22 -12.33
C GLY A 150 8.76 -13.97 -12.97
N PHE A 151 7.93 -13.31 -13.79
CA PHE A 151 6.86 -13.97 -14.54
C PHE A 151 7.40 -14.90 -15.62
N ILE A 152 8.52 -14.57 -16.26
CA ILE A 152 9.19 -15.48 -17.21
C ILE A 152 9.64 -16.74 -16.46
N VAL A 153 10.28 -16.60 -15.30
CA VAL A 153 10.68 -17.74 -14.45
C VAL A 153 9.44 -18.54 -14.00
N THR A 154 8.38 -17.85 -13.63
CA THR A 154 7.11 -18.46 -13.21
C THR A 154 6.46 -19.28 -14.33
N ALA A 155 6.59 -18.87 -15.60
CA ALA A 155 6.05 -19.63 -16.72
C ALA A 155 6.67 -21.04 -16.83
N PHE A 156 7.92 -21.21 -16.41
CA PHE A 156 8.60 -22.52 -16.39
C PHE A 156 8.45 -23.25 -15.05
N THR A 157 8.49 -22.53 -13.93
CA THR A 157 8.53 -23.10 -12.58
C THR A 157 7.16 -23.22 -11.92
N GLY A 158 6.14 -22.56 -12.48
CA GLY A 158 4.79 -22.47 -11.92
C GLY A 158 4.69 -21.59 -10.67
N ARG A 159 5.77 -20.92 -10.23
CA ARG A 159 5.76 -20.07 -9.03
C ARG A 159 6.67 -18.85 -9.15
N LEU A 160 6.27 -17.75 -8.52
CA LEU A 160 7.12 -16.57 -8.41
C LEU A 160 8.23 -16.81 -7.39
N PRO A 161 9.51 -16.50 -7.68
CA PRO A 161 10.60 -16.63 -6.71
C PRO A 161 10.29 -15.90 -5.39
N VAL A 162 10.58 -16.55 -4.25
CA VAL A 162 10.27 -16.02 -2.90
C VAL A 162 10.89 -14.64 -2.68
N GLY A 163 12.13 -14.42 -3.09
CA GLY A 163 12.79 -13.11 -2.95
C GLY A 163 12.08 -11.98 -3.70
N ILE A 164 11.41 -12.27 -4.82
CA ILE A 164 10.59 -11.27 -5.54
C ILE A 164 9.30 -10.98 -4.77
N GLN A 165 8.65 -12.02 -4.24
CA GLN A 165 7.45 -11.85 -3.41
C GLN A 165 7.75 -11.00 -2.17
N GLU A 166 8.84 -11.30 -1.46
CA GLU A 166 9.28 -10.57 -0.27
C GLU A 166 9.64 -9.12 -0.58
N PHE A 167 10.38 -8.88 -1.67
CA PHE A 167 10.74 -7.54 -2.09
C PHE A 167 9.51 -6.70 -2.43
N ALA A 168 8.61 -7.22 -3.27
CA ALA A 168 7.38 -6.52 -3.65
C ALA A 168 6.50 -6.22 -2.43
N ALA A 169 6.30 -7.20 -1.54
CA ALA A 169 5.55 -7.00 -0.31
C ALA A 169 6.22 -5.96 0.61
N GLY A 170 7.55 -5.97 0.70
CA GLY A 170 8.32 -4.99 1.45
C GLY A 170 8.15 -3.56 0.93
N VAL A 171 8.12 -3.38 -0.39
CA VAL A 171 7.90 -2.08 -1.03
C VAL A 171 6.48 -1.58 -0.72
N LEU A 172 5.47 -2.42 -0.90
CA LEU A 172 4.07 -2.07 -0.56
C LEU A 172 3.90 -1.74 0.91
N GLN A 173 4.57 -2.49 1.79
CA GLN A 173 4.53 -2.29 3.23
C GLN A 173 5.19 -0.96 3.63
N TRP A 174 6.26 -0.57 2.94
CA TRP A 174 6.88 0.72 3.16
C TRP A 174 6.02 1.87 2.64
N GLU A 175 5.49 1.74 1.44
CA GLU A 175 4.56 2.72 0.87
C GLU A 175 3.35 2.94 1.77
N ALA A 176 2.71 1.87 2.25
CA ALA A 176 1.57 1.95 3.16
C ALA A 176 1.90 2.69 4.47
N ARG A 177 3.09 2.47 5.04
CA ARG A 177 3.56 3.21 6.23
C ARG A 177 3.74 4.70 5.96
N VAL A 178 4.31 5.04 4.80
CA VAL A 178 4.53 6.44 4.41
C VAL A 178 3.20 7.15 4.19
N VAL A 179 2.29 6.54 3.44
CA VAL A 179 0.98 7.14 3.16
C VAL A 179 0.14 7.25 4.44
N ALA A 180 0.13 6.22 5.30
CA ALA A 180 -0.55 6.29 6.60
C ALA A 180 0.00 7.42 7.48
N TRP A 181 1.31 7.66 7.48
CA TRP A 181 1.94 8.75 8.23
C TRP A 181 1.61 10.13 7.67
N ILE A 182 1.67 10.31 6.34
CA ILE A 182 1.33 11.58 5.67
C ILE A 182 -0.13 11.93 5.92
N LEU A 183 -1.03 10.95 5.83
CA LEU A 183 -2.47 11.14 6.04
C LEU A 183 -2.87 11.19 7.53
N GLY A 184 -1.93 11.06 8.46
CA GLY A 184 -2.17 11.29 9.89
C GLY A 184 -2.74 10.10 10.66
N LEU A 185 -2.79 8.90 10.07
CA LEU A 185 -3.16 7.66 10.77
C LEU A 185 -2.07 7.18 11.75
N THR A 186 -0.86 7.73 11.64
CA THR A 186 0.19 7.54 12.62
C THR A 186 1.03 8.82 12.75
N ASP A 187 1.51 9.08 13.96
CA ASP A 187 2.40 10.20 14.26
C ASP A 187 3.88 9.81 14.16
N ASP A 188 4.19 8.51 14.11
CA ASP A 188 5.55 7.98 14.08
C ASP A 188 6.14 8.07 12.66
N TYR A 189 7.32 8.68 12.54
CA TYR A 189 8.03 8.78 11.26
C TYR A 189 8.37 7.39 10.70
N PRO A 190 8.05 7.09 9.44
CA PRO A 190 8.21 5.74 8.89
C PRO A 190 9.69 5.41 8.66
N PRO A 191 10.18 4.25 9.15
CA PRO A 191 11.56 3.84 8.94
C PRO A 191 11.80 3.45 7.47
N PHE A 192 13.02 3.71 6.98
CA PHE A 192 13.49 3.30 5.65
C PHE A 192 13.82 1.80 5.67
N SER A 193 12.80 0.96 5.49
CA SER A 193 12.93 -0.49 5.64
C SER A 193 11.91 -1.23 4.78
N LEU A 194 12.28 -2.39 4.26
CA LEU A 194 11.40 -3.28 3.50
C LEU A 194 10.78 -4.40 4.36
N GLN A 195 10.86 -4.29 5.69
CA GLN A 195 10.32 -5.33 6.58
C GLN A 195 8.80 -5.44 6.47
N ALA A 196 8.33 -6.48 5.77
CA ALA A 196 6.95 -6.95 5.75
C ALA A 196 6.90 -8.34 6.40
N PRO A 197 6.28 -8.49 7.58
CA PRO A 197 6.18 -9.80 8.21
C PRO A 197 5.27 -10.70 7.36
N PRO A 198 5.74 -11.88 6.93
CA PRO A 198 4.84 -12.84 6.32
C PRO A 198 3.73 -13.22 7.33
N ALA A 199 2.54 -13.50 6.83
CA ALA A 199 1.48 -14.09 7.63
C ALA A 199 1.96 -15.45 8.14
N ALA A 200 1.80 -15.69 9.45
CA ALA A 200 2.12 -16.97 10.09
C ALA A 200 1.17 -18.08 9.62
#